data_AF-A0A9W9Z7K1-F1
#
_entry.id   AF-A0A9W9Z7K1-F1
#
_cell.length_a   1.000
_cell.length_b   1.000
_cell.length_c   1.000
_cell.angle_alpha   90.00
_cell.angle_beta   90.00
_cell.angle_gamma   90.00
#
_symmetry.space_group_name_H-M   'P 1'
#
loop_
_entity.id
_entity.type
_entity.pdbx_description
1 polymer ?
#
loop_
_entity_poly.entity_id
_entity_poly.type
_entity_poly.pdbx_seq_one_letter_code
_entity_poly.pdbx_strand_id
1 'polypeptide(L)'
;MSINSLTPEQAEILEFAKSGHNLLITGQAGAGKSTVVNSIRKDCQQRGLKVAVVCSSGIACKVYEDGAAATVHSFYGLGAADIPSKQLIHRAVGDSGLCKKLTSVDVLIWDEASMSSARMIELVNALHLNY
;
A
#
# COMPACT_ATOMS: atom_id res chain seq x y z
N MET A 1 -2.20 -24.08 -16.04
CA MET A 1 -1.91 -23.21 -14.88
C MET A 1 -3.19 -23.14 -14.06
N SER A 2 -3.20 -23.72 -12.86
CA SER A 2 -4.40 -23.73 -12.03
C SER A 2 -4.82 -22.32 -11.67
N ILE A 3 -6.06 -21.97 -11.96
CA ILE A 3 -6.76 -20.85 -11.31
C ILE A 3 -6.85 -21.27 -9.84
N ASN A 4 -5.98 -20.75 -8.99
CA ASN A 4 -6.15 -20.89 -7.54
C ASN A 4 -7.42 -20.13 -7.18
N SER A 5 -8.53 -20.86 -7.04
CA SER A 5 -9.78 -20.32 -6.54
C SER A 5 -9.54 -19.77 -5.14
N LEU A 6 -9.92 -18.52 -4.92
CA LEU A 6 -10.00 -17.95 -3.57
C LEU A 6 -10.93 -18.81 -2.72
N THR A 7 -10.63 -18.94 -1.42
CA THR A 7 -11.62 -19.50 -0.49
C THR A 7 -12.82 -18.56 -0.39
N PRO A 8 -13.99 -19.03 0.12
CA PRO A 8 -15.15 -18.17 0.29
C PRO A 8 -14.85 -16.89 1.09
N GLU A 9 -14.06 -16.98 2.16
CA GLU A 9 -13.67 -15.84 3.00
C GLU A 9 -12.74 -14.88 2.25
N GLN A 10 -11.80 -15.42 1.46
CA GLN A 10 -10.90 -14.61 0.63
C GLN A 10 -11.65 -13.89 -0.50
N ALA A 11 -12.66 -14.55 -1.08
CA ALA A 11 -13.54 -13.95 -2.07
C ALA A 11 -14.39 -12.83 -1.46
N GLU A 12 -14.90 -13.02 -0.23
CA GLU A 12 -15.63 -11.98 0.50
C GLU A 12 -14.77 -10.73 0.74
N ILE A 13 -13.51 -10.89 1.15
CA ILE A 13 -12.57 -9.76 1.30
C ILE A 13 -12.38 -9.01 -0.03
N LEU A 14 -12.28 -9.75 -1.15
CA LEU A 14 -12.18 -9.14 -2.48
C LEU A 14 -13.44 -8.34 -2.85
N GLU A 15 -14.63 -8.81 -2.50
CA GLU A 15 -15.88 -8.06 -2.75
C GLU A 15 -15.96 -6.78 -1.90
N PHE A 16 -15.50 -6.80 -0.65
CA PHE A 16 -15.37 -5.57 0.14
C PHE A 16 -14.37 -4.58 -0.48
N ALA A 17 -13.25 -5.07 -1.02
CA ALA A 17 -12.27 -4.23 -1.70
C ALA A 17 -12.86 -3.63 -2.99
N LYS A 18 -13.58 -4.43 -3.79
CA LYS A 18 -14.24 -4.00 -5.03
C LYS A 18 -15.25 -2.88 -4.81
N SER A 19 -15.98 -2.96 -3.70
CA SER A 19 -16.96 -1.95 -3.28
C SER A 19 -16.34 -0.68 -2.69
N GLY A 20 -15.01 -0.59 -2.59
CA GLY A 20 -14.29 0.62 -2.19
C GLY A 20 -14.12 0.80 -0.68
N HIS A 21 -14.26 -0.26 0.11
CA HIS A 21 -14.02 -0.18 1.55
C HIS A 21 -12.52 -0.10 1.88
N ASN A 22 -12.18 0.64 2.93
CA ASN A 22 -10.87 0.57 3.57
C ASN A 22 -10.77 -0.70 4.40
N LEU A 23 -9.75 -1.53 4.13
CA LEU A 23 -9.63 -2.86 4.73
C LEU A 23 -8.36 -2.98 5.57
N LEU A 24 -8.52 -3.60 6.74
CA LEU A 24 -7.41 -4.16 7.52
C LEU A 24 -7.48 -5.68 7.43
N ILE A 25 -6.59 -6.28 6.66
CA ILE A 25 -6.52 -7.74 6.48
C ILE A 25 -5.48 -8.31 7.45
N THR A 26 -5.94 -9.09 8.42
CA THR A 26 -5.07 -9.75 9.40
C THR A 26 -5.14 -11.27 9.27
N GLY A 27 -4.19 -11.98 9.88
CA GLY A 27 -4.16 -13.44 9.87
C GLY A 27 -2.76 -13.98 10.13
N GLN A 28 -2.68 -15.23 10.58
CA GLN A 28 -1.41 -15.90 10.83
C GLN A 28 -0.55 -16.07 9.56
N ALA A 29 0.73 -16.42 9.74
CA ALA A 29 1.58 -16.81 8.64
C ALA A 29 0.95 -18.00 7.87
N GLY A 30 1.04 -17.98 6.53
CA GLY A 30 0.43 -19.02 5.71
C GLY A 30 -1.08 -18.92 5.50
N ALA A 31 -1.79 -17.94 6.08
CA ALA A 31 -3.24 -17.76 5.91
C ALA A 31 -3.68 -17.28 4.50
N GLY A 32 -2.75 -17.14 3.55
CA GLY A 32 -3.05 -16.71 2.18
C GLY A 32 -3.28 -15.21 1.99
N LYS A 33 -2.83 -14.35 2.92
CA LYS A 33 -2.96 -12.88 2.82
C LYS A 33 -2.40 -12.33 1.50
N SER A 34 -1.20 -12.75 1.11
CA SER A 34 -0.58 -12.33 -0.15
C SER A 34 -1.39 -12.75 -1.38
N THR A 35 -2.12 -13.87 -1.32
CA THR A 35 -3.06 -14.29 -2.39
C THR A 35 -4.19 -13.28 -2.52
N VAL A 36 -4.81 -12.88 -1.40
CA VAL A 36 -5.90 -11.89 -1.38
C VAL A 36 -5.41 -10.54 -1.88
N VAL A 37 -4.29 -10.05 -1.38
CA VAL A 37 -3.68 -8.77 -1.79
C VAL A 37 -3.40 -8.74 -3.30
N ASN A 38 -2.86 -9.83 -3.85
CA ASN A 38 -2.61 -9.92 -5.30
C ASN A 38 -3.90 -9.96 -6.12
N SER A 39 -4.95 -10.61 -5.63
CA SER A 39 -6.27 -10.58 -6.28
C SER A 39 -6.89 -9.19 -6.29
N ILE A 40 -6.80 -8.46 -5.16
CA ILE A 40 -7.24 -7.06 -5.07
C ILE A 40 -6.45 -6.19 -6.07
N ARG A 41 -5.12 -6.30 -6.07
CA ARG A 41 -4.25 -5.55 -7.00
C ARG A 41 -4.66 -5.79 -8.46
N LYS A 42 -4.86 -7.06 -8.85
CA LYS A 42 -5.25 -7.43 -10.21
C LYS A 42 -6.63 -6.88 -10.59
N ASP A 43 -7.61 -6.97 -9.70
CA ASP A 43 -8.95 -6.43 -9.92
C ASP A 43 -8.91 -4.90 -10.14
N CYS A 44 -8.23 -4.17 -9.25
CA CYS A 44 -8.07 -2.73 -9.37
C CYS A 44 -7.40 -2.34 -10.69
N GLN A 45 -6.33 -3.03 -11.09
CA GLN A 45 -5.64 -2.80 -12.36
C GLN A 45 -6.54 -3.08 -13.58
N GLN A 46 -7.34 -4.14 -13.55
CA GLN A 46 -8.31 -4.45 -14.62
C GLN A 46 -9.38 -3.37 -14.76
N ARG A 47 -9.73 -2.70 -13.66
CA ARG A 47 -10.64 -1.54 -13.64
C ARG A 47 -9.98 -0.22 -14.02
N GLY A 48 -8.69 -0.23 -14.36
CA GLY A 48 -7.92 0.96 -14.72
C GLY A 48 -7.49 1.82 -13.53
N LEU A 49 -7.62 1.32 -12.29
CA LEU A 49 -7.18 2.03 -11.09
C LEU A 49 -5.67 1.93 -10.91
N LYS A 50 -5.05 3.02 -10.49
CA LYS A 50 -3.62 3.10 -10.17
C LYS A 50 -3.38 2.65 -8.74
N VAL A 51 -2.83 1.45 -8.62
CA VAL A 51 -2.49 0.83 -7.33
C VAL A 51 -1.04 1.11 -6.97
N ALA A 52 -0.81 1.69 -5.79
CA ALA A 52 0.50 1.76 -5.16
C ALA A 52 0.63 0.66 -4.10
N VAL A 53 1.73 -0.10 -4.13
CA VAL A 53 2.06 -1.08 -3.10
C VAL A 53 3.24 -0.55 -2.29
N VAL A 54 3.02 -0.34 -0.99
CA VAL A 54 4.07 -0.01 -0.03
C VAL A 54 4.23 -1.14 0.96
N CYS A 55 5.47 -1.38 1.40
CA CYS A 55 5.75 -2.35 2.46
C CYS A 55 6.47 -1.68 3.63
N SER A 56 6.29 -2.22 4.83
CA SER A 56 7.01 -1.74 6.02
C SER A 56 8.50 -2.07 6.01
N SER A 57 8.94 -3.04 5.20
CA SER A 57 10.35 -3.45 5.10
C SER A 57 10.76 -3.82 3.66
N GLY A 58 12.07 -3.78 3.38
CA GLY A 58 12.62 -4.16 2.09
C GLY A 58 12.44 -5.66 1.77
N ILE A 59 12.47 -6.53 2.79
CA ILE A 59 12.25 -7.97 2.60
C ILE A 59 10.79 -8.27 2.24
N ALA A 60 9.83 -7.56 2.82
CA ALA A 60 8.42 -7.69 2.44
C ALA A 60 8.18 -7.28 0.97
N CYS A 61 8.91 -6.27 0.47
CA CYS A 61 8.82 -5.87 -0.94
C CYS A 61 9.21 -7.00 -1.90
N LYS A 62 10.09 -7.94 -1.49
CA LYS A 62 10.60 -9.01 -2.36
C LYS A 62 9.56 -10.07 -2.73
N VAL A 63 8.39 -10.06 -2.10
CA VAL A 63 7.25 -10.90 -2.48
C VAL A 63 6.60 -10.42 -3.78
N TYR A 64 6.81 -9.16 -4.14
CA TYR A 64 6.27 -8.53 -5.34
C TYR A 64 7.29 -8.54 -6.48
N GLU A 65 6.79 -8.42 -7.71
CA GLU A 65 7.61 -8.25 -8.92
C GLU A 65 8.51 -7.01 -8.80
N ASP A 66 9.67 -7.04 -9.45
CA ASP A 66 10.61 -5.92 -9.39
C ASP A 66 9.96 -4.61 -9.88
N GLY A 67 10.05 -3.58 -9.04
CA GLY A 67 9.43 -2.27 -9.29
C GLY A 67 7.93 -2.19 -8.98
N ALA A 68 7.26 -3.30 -8.62
CA ALA A 68 5.84 -3.28 -8.29
C ALA A 68 5.54 -2.79 -6.86
N ALA A 69 6.52 -2.87 -5.97
CA ALA A 69 6.42 -2.41 -4.58
C ALA A 69 7.69 -1.68 -4.14
N ALA A 70 7.55 -0.78 -3.17
CA ALA A 70 8.66 -0.12 -2.51
C ALA A 70 8.40 -0.02 -1.01
N THR A 71 9.45 0.21 -0.21
CA THR A 71 9.21 0.51 1.20
C THR A 71 8.43 1.82 1.33
N VAL A 72 7.63 1.98 2.38
CA VAL A 72 6.91 3.24 2.64
C VAL A 72 7.86 4.45 2.64
N HIS A 73 9.06 4.29 3.20
CA HIS A 73 10.09 5.33 3.23
C HIS A 73 10.57 5.70 1.83
N SER A 74 10.87 4.71 0.99
CA SER A 74 11.33 4.91 -0.39
C SER A 74 10.23 5.46 -1.30
N PHE A 75 8.99 4.99 -1.15
CA PHE A 75 7.87 5.42 -2.00
C PHE A 75 7.55 6.91 -1.81
N TYR A 76 7.50 7.35 -0.55
CA TYR A 76 7.16 8.73 -0.15
C TYR A 76 8.38 9.65 0.04
N GLY A 77 9.62 9.17 -0.20
CA GLY A 77 10.83 10.00 -0.08
C GLY A 77 11.15 10.47 1.33
N LEU A 78 10.81 9.68 2.35
CA LEU A 78 10.83 10.11 3.77
C LEU A 78 12.19 9.98 4.47
N GLY A 79 13.17 9.34 3.84
CA GLY A 79 14.44 9.02 4.50
C GLY A 79 14.23 8.17 5.75
N ALA A 80 14.94 8.48 6.84
CA ALA A 80 14.78 7.81 8.13
C ALA A 80 13.54 8.27 8.94
N ALA A 81 12.80 9.27 8.45
CA ALA A 81 11.62 9.85 9.11
C ALA A 81 11.83 10.30 10.58
N ASP A 82 13.06 10.68 10.92
CA ASP A 82 13.51 11.05 12.27
C ASP A 82 13.28 12.52 12.65
N ILE A 83 13.02 13.39 11.67
CA ILE A 83 12.67 14.80 11.88
C ILE A 83 11.16 15.01 12.02
N PRO A 84 10.67 16.12 12.62
CA PRO A 84 9.23 16.36 12.83
C PRO A 84 8.38 16.22 11.55
N SER A 85 7.20 15.62 11.68
CA SER A 85 6.31 15.31 10.54
C SER A 85 6.01 16.51 9.64
N LYS A 86 5.82 17.71 10.21
CA LYS A 86 5.60 18.95 9.43
C LYS A 86 6.78 19.27 8.49
N GLN A 87 8.01 19.06 8.94
CA GLN A 87 9.20 19.29 8.12
C GLN A 87 9.36 18.21 7.05
N LEU A 88 9.07 16.95 7.38
CA LEU A 88 9.05 15.86 6.39
C LEU A 88 8.03 16.13 5.29
N ILE A 89 6.80 16.52 5.67
CA ILE A 89 5.75 16.87 4.72
C ILE A 89 6.23 18.00 3.81
N HIS A 90 6.71 19.12 4.37
CA HIS A 90 7.21 20.25 3.58
C HIS A 90 8.32 19.83 2.59
N ARG A 91 9.24 18.96 2.99
CA ARG A 91 10.28 18.43 2.10
C ARG A 91 9.69 17.53 1.01
N ALA A 92 8.78 16.64 1.38
CA ALA A 92 8.17 15.67 0.48
C ALA A 92 7.31 16.35 -0.59
N VAL A 93 6.52 17.35 -0.22
CA VAL A 93 5.67 18.11 -1.16
C VAL A 93 6.47 19.03 -2.09
N GLY A 94 7.73 19.32 -1.78
CA GLY A 94 8.65 19.99 -2.70
C GLY A 94 9.06 19.10 -3.89
N ASP A 95 8.85 17.79 -3.82
CA ASP A 95 9.12 16.86 -4.90
C ASP A 95 7.91 16.74 -5.84
N SER A 96 8.04 17.33 -7.03
CA SER A 96 7.01 17.26 -8.08
C SER A 96 6.68 15.83 -8.52
N GLY A 97 7.64 14.91 -8.44
CA GLY A 97 7.45 13.49 -8.73
C GLY A 97 6.58 12.82 -7.68
N LEU A 98 6.78 13.14 -6.40
CA LEU A 98 5.92 12.65 -5.33
C LEU A 98 4.51 13.24 -5.44
N CYS A 99 4.37 14.54 -5.69
CA CYS A 99 3.05 15.18 -5.85
C CYS A 99 2.23 14.52 -6.96
N LYS A 100 2.87 14.18 -8.09
CA LYS A 100 2.24 13.41 -9.17
C LYS A 100 1.81 12.00 -8.72
N LYS A 101 2.59 11.33 -7.86
CA LYS A 101 2.17 10.04 -7.29
C LYS A 101 0.95 10.21 -6.38
N LEU A 102 1.01 11.15 -5.42
CA LEU A 102 -0.09 11.40 -4.47
C LEU A 102 -1.42 11.66 -5.20
N THR A 103 -1.39 12.54 -6.19
CA THR A 103 -2.58 12.90 -7.00
C THR A 103 -3.06 11.82 -7.97
N SER A 104 -2.27 10.77 -8.22
CA SER A 104 -2.61 9.74 -9.20
C SER A 104 -2.86 8.37 -8.61
N VAL A 105 -2.59 8.14 -7.33
CA VAL A 105 -2.85 6.85 -6.69
C VAL A 105 -4.32 6.78 -6.29
N ASP A 106 -5.03 5.80 -6.83
CA ASP A 106 -6.42 5.53 -6.48
C ASP A 106 -6.53 4.56 -5.29
N VAL A 107 -5.56 3.64 -5.17
CA VAL A 107 -5.55 2.59 -4.15
C VAL A 107 -4.15 2.42 -3.57
N LEU A 108 -4.04 2.49 -2.24
CA LEU A 108 -2.80 2.22 -1.51
C LEU A 108 -2.90 0.88 -0.77
N ILE A 109 -2.06 -0.07 -1.16
CA ILE A 109 -1.87 -1.34 -0.44
C ILE A 109 -0.65 -1.19 0.46
N TRP A 110 -0.82 -1.50 1.75
CA TRP A 110 0.25 -1.45 2.75
C TRP A 110 0.53 -2.84 3.33
N ASP A 111 1.58 -3.49 2.85
CA ASP A 111 1.97 -4.82 3.31
C ASP A 111 2.83 -4.77 4.57
N GLU A 112 2.63 -5.74 5.46
CA GLU A 112 3.20 -5.79 6.81
C GLU A 112 2.94 -4.49 7.61
N ALA A 113 1.74 -3.91 7.48
CA ALA A 113 1.35 -2.65 8.14
C ALA A 113 1.50 -2.69 9.67
N SER A 114 1.44 -3.88 10.29
CA SER A 114 1.68 -4.10 11.73
C SER A 114 3.06 -3.66 12.20
N MET A 115 4.06 -3.63 11.32
CA MET A 115 5.41 -3.16 11.63
C MET A 115 5.54 -1.63 11.56
N SER A 116 4.54 -0.92 11.05
CA SER A 116 4.57 0.53 10.93
C SER A 116 4.11 1.21 12.23
N SER A 117 4.81 2.26 12.63
CA SER A 117 4.40 3.07 13.78
C SER A 117 3.17 3.92 13.44
N ALA A 118 2.38 4.27 14.45
CA ALA A 118 1.24 5.18 14.29
C ALA A 118 1.65 6.48 13.58
N ARG A 119 2.80 7.04 13.97
CA ARG A 119 3.39 8.23 13.35
C ARG A 119 3.59 8.08 11.84
N MET A 120 4.03 6.92 11.35
CA MET A 120 4.23 6.69 9.92
C MET A 120 2.91 6.69 9.16
N ILE A 121 1.87 6.07 9.73
CA ILE A 121 0.53 6.05 9.14
C ILE A 121 -0.07 7.45 9.11
N GLU A 122 0.03 8.21 10.20
CA GLU A 122 -0.43 9.59 10.30
C GLU A 122 0.29 10.52 9.30
N LEU A 123 1.61 10.33 9.14
CA LEU A 123 2.41 11.09 8.17
C LEU A 123 1.95 10.83 6.74
N VAL A 124 1.75 9.57 6.35
CA VAL A 124 1.26 9.20 5.02
C VAL A 124 -0.16 9.73 4.80
N ASN A 125 -1.05 9.61 5.80
CA ASN A 125 -2.39 10.18 5.74
C ASN A 125 -2.34 11.71 5.52
N ALA A 126 -1.47 12.42 6.24
CA ALA A 126 -1.30 13.86 6.06
C ALA A 126 -0.76 14.22 4.65
N LEU A 127 0.11 13.41 4.04
CA LEU A 127 0.57 13.64 2.67
C LEU A 127 -0.59 13.57 1.67
N HIS A 128 -1.47 12.57 1.82
CA HIS A 128 -2.63 12.38 0.94
C HIS A 128 -3.78 13.36 1.20
N LEU A 129 -3.94 13.91 2.41
CA LEU A 129 -4.98 14.91 2.69
C LEU A 129 -4.68 16.31 2.12
N ASN A 130 -3.42 16.57 1.75
CA ASN A 130 -3.00 17.87 1.22
C ASN A 130 -3.01 17.92 -0.33
N TYR A 131 -3.45 16.85 -1.01
CA TYR A 131 -3.53 16.71 -2.47
C TYR A 131 -4.80 15.96 -2.87
#